data_AF-A0A2V1AJG6-F1
#
_entry.id   AF-A0A2V1AJG6-F1
#
_cell.length_a   1.000
_cell.length_b   1.000
_cell.length_c   1.000
_cell.angle_alpha   90.00
_cell.angle_beta   90.00
_cell.angle_gamma   90.00
#
_symmetry.space_group_name_H-M   'P 1'
#
loop_
_entity.id
_entity.type
_entity.pdbx_description
1 polymer ?
#
loop_
_entity_poly.entity_id
_entity_poly.type
_entity_poly.pdbx_seq_one_letter_code
_entity_poly.pdbx_strand_id
1 'polypeptide(L)'
;MHSAKGTKNQLPRSGADALKEADDGPLTPNRAPVLYDTQSVGSNEVNHEPIPFQGHHHNDADEVLSQSMPNMGGARWLTPHMTRRNSENTLTKRPSKSYLSSPKKWFSSTKRKKKKSKVIEGPYSIEYSVFRPMNYLPPIKSEADFNDHLMNILRQENVADASQPPENYISAADFEALVSAMTHDVEYDTDLSPMRISQGSSGSYFVLGKRERAGNNDSEYTIEIYKRGIFKPKDEEPYGPLSPKWSKWLHRTFFPCFFGRACLIPNLGYVSEAAACVLDRQLLSFIVPHTDIIFLKSKAFYYTFWERIRSKPPKFKIGSFQMFLNGYIEAQQFFSLYPLPTDIDKLPVSKVLEVEADQPIDRLSLQFRWTREVIQQFQEQLEKLVILDYIMRNTDRGADNWMIKLEWRELSSTGTSKKVYPYLRIGAIDSGLAFPWKHPDGWRSFPFGWLFLPYTIIGQPFSNKTRQHYLALLTSSYWWEQTIIKLRNIFEQDADFKERMWLKQVAVLKGQAFNLVEVLRIPQAGPLELTRRERVLIWDDEMHVPTHVNNRILSNALESSIYDVTSAEHQSNGKNDETTPLLEPPKRTKSDAGK
;
A
#
# COMPACT_ATOMS: atom_id res chain seq x y z
N MET A 1 18.06 72.84 -16.37
CA MET A 1 19.46 72.76 -16.85
C MET A 1 19.77 71.27 -17.05
N HIS A 2 20.17 70.78 -18.23
CA HIS A 2 21.47 70.98 -18.92
C HIS A 2 22.64 70.33 -18.14
N SER A 3 23.48 69.44 -18.70
CA SER A 3 23.50 68.89 -20.07
C SER A 3 24.29 67.56 -20.19
N ALA A 4 24.28 67.00 -21.41
CA ALA A 4 25.18 66.04 -22.11
C ALA A 4 26.62 65.81 -21.56
N LYS A 5 27.40 64.76 -21.92
CA LYS A 5 27.30 63.50 -22.73
C LYS A 5 28.64 62.73 -22.53
N GLY A 6 28.72 61.41 -22.79
CA GLY A 6 30.04 60.76 -23.00
C GLY A 6 30.03 59.22 -23.09
N THR A 7 30.59 58.66 -24.17
CA THR A 7 30.78 57.21 -24.37
C THR A 7 32.19 56.91 -24.92
N LYS A 8 32.85 55.83 -24.44
CA LYS A 8 33.56 54.80 -25.25
C LYS A 8 34.39 53.77 -24.47
N ASN A 9 34.22 52.51 -24.88
CA ASN A 9 35.19 51.42 -25.13
C ASN A 9 36.36 51.06 -24.17
N GLN A 10 36.23 49.85 -23.59
CA GLN A 10 37.11 48.65 -23.77
C GLN A 10 38.54 48.53 -23.18
N LEU A 11 38.95 47.25 -23.05
CA LEU A 11 40.28 46.62 -22.92
C LEU A 11 40.86 46.41 -21.47
N PRO A 12 41.78 45.41 -21.27
CA PRO A 12 41.82 44.59 -20.04
C PRO A 12 43.22 44.40 -19.41
N ARG A 13 43.33 43.57 -18.35
CA ARG A 13 44.46 42.73 -17.83
C ARG A 13 44.12 42.29 -16.38
N SER A 14 44.50 41.16 -15.73
CA SER A 14 45.55 40.12 -15.79
C SER A 14 46.60 40.24 -14.65
N GLY A 15 46.93 39.13 -13.98
CA GLY A 15 47.98 39.02 -12.94
C GLY A 15 47.45 39.15 -11.51
N ALA A 16 47.80 38.36 -10.49
CA ALA A 16 49.02 37.53 -10.23
C ALA A 16 50.31 38.38 -10.24
N ASP A 17 51.24 38.29 -9.26
CA ASP A 17 51.74 37.09 -8.56
C ASP A 17 52.34 37.38 -7.15
N ALA A 18 53.00 36.36 -6.55
CA ALA A 18 53.84 36.29 -5.34
C ALA A 18 53.11 35.90 -4.01
N LEU A 19 53.47 34.83 -3.27
CA LEU A 19 54.75 34.21 -2.84
C LEU A 19 55.45 34.99 -1.69
N LYS A 20 56.01 34.36 -0.64
CA LYS A 20 56.68 33.04 -0.54
C LYS A 20 56.70 32.47 0.91
N GLU A 21 57.01 31.16 1.06
CA GLU A 21 57.83 30.40 2.07
C GLU A 21 58.22 31.04 3.44
N ALA A 22 58.55 30.34 4.55
CA ALA A 22 58.81 28.93 4.96
C ALA A 22 58.92 28.93 6.53
N ASP A 23 58.99 27.90 7.39
CA ASP A 23 58.92 26.41 7.47
C ASP A 23 59.14 26.08 9.00
N ASP A 24 59.57 24.86 9.38
CA ASP A 24 59.94 24.32 10.72
C ASP A 24 58.85 23.69 11.62
N GLY A 25 59.21 22.54 12.24
CA GLY A 25 58.44 21.74 13.21
C GLY A 25 59.19 21.57 14.56
N PRO A 26 59.19 20.39 15.25
CA PRO A 26 58.59 19.09 14.92
C PRO A 26 57.94 18.32 16.12
N LEU A 27 57.71 17.00 15.95
CA LEU A 27 57.51 15.89 16.93
C LEU A 27 56.10 15.24 17.04
N THR A 28 56.12 13.91 17.23
CA THR A 28 54.98 12.95 17.35
C THR A 28 55.31 11.91 18.44
N PRO A 29 54.40 11.01 18.89
CA PRO A 29 53.99 9.79 18.14
C PRO A 29 52.51 9.38 18.47
N ASN A 30 51.94 8.15 18.38
CA ASN A 30 52.38 6.80 17.97
C ASN A 30 51.17 5.92 17.55
N ARG A 31 51.09 5.43 16.29
CA ARG A 31 50.72 4.03 15.92
C ARG A 31 50.75 3.79 14.40
N ALA A 32 50.90 2.53 13.99
CA ALA A 32 51.25 2.15 12.61
C ALA A 32 50.30 1.10 11.98
N PRO A 33 50.22 1.04 10.63
CA PRO A 33 49.77 -0.13 9.88
C PRO A 33 50.95 -1.07 9.54
N VAL A 34 50.65 -2.30 9.09
CA VAL A 34 51.64 -3.26 8.58
C VAL A 34 51.26 -3.67 7.15
N LEU A 35 52.25 -3.75 6.28
CA LEU A 35 52.17 -4.22 4.90
C LEU A 35 53.38 -5.14 4.67
N TYR A 36 53.18 -6.29 4.01
CA TYR A 36 54.26 -7.24 3.71
C TYR A 36 54.64 -7.20 2.23
N ASP A 37 55.94 -7.32 1.97
CA ASP A 37 56.57 -7.23 0.66
C ASP A 37 57.22 -8.58 0.26
N THR A 38 57.61 -8.75 -1.01
CA THR A 38 57.95 -10.05 -1.61
C THR A 38 59.22 -10.08 -2.47
N GLN A 39 60.11 -11.04 -2.21
CA GLN A 39 61.22 -11.57 -3.05
C GLN A 39 61.68 -12.91 -2.41
N SER A 40 61.70 -14.08 -3.07
CA SER A 40 62.63 -14.61 -4.11
C SER A 40 64.05 -14.94 -3.55
N VAL A 41 64.78 -16.02 -3.89
CA VAL A 41 64.82 -16.96 -5.05
C VAL A 41 65.29 -18.37 -4.61
N GLY A 42 64.94 -19.42 -5.37
CA GLY A 42 65.79 -20.64 -5.53
C GLY A 42 65.11 -21.99 -5.22
N SER A 43 65.22 -23.08 -5.98
CA SER A 43 65.55 -23.39 -7.39
C SER A 43 65.87 -24.90 -7.45
N ASN A 44 65.16 -25.69 -8.25
CA ASN A 44 65.66 -26.87 -8.98
C ASN A 44 64.57 -27.45 -9.90
N GLU A 45 64.98 -28.18 -10.94
CA GLU A 45 64.20 -28.49 -12.15
C GLU A 45 63.64 -29.92 -12.19
N VAL A 46 62.70 -30.19 -13.12
CA VAL A 46 62.90 -31.09 -14.29
C VAL A 46 61.69 -31.02 -15.26
N ASN A 47 61.97 -31.16 -16.56
CA ASN A 47 61.14 -30.87 -17.74
C ASN A 47 59.87 -31.71 -17.97
N HIS A 48 58.86 -31.14 -18.66
CA HIS A 48 58.64 -31.34 -20.12
C HIS A 48 57.63 -30.34 -20.73
N GLU A 49 57.49 -30.32 -22.07
CA GLU A 49 57.12 -29.13 -22.87
C GLU A 49 55.63 -29.02 -23.35
N PRO A 50 55.16 -27.81 -23.74
CA PRO A 50 53.82 -27.54 -24.34
C PRO A 50 53.91 -27.13 -25.84
N ILE A 51 53.05 -26.17 -26.31
CA ILE A 51 52.98 -25.47 -27.65
C ILE A 51 51.96 -26.10 -28.65
N PRO A 52 51.24 -25.35 -29.55
CA PRO A 52 51.15 -23.89 -29.78
C PRO A 52 49.74 -23.24 -29.68
N PHE A 53 49.72 -21.91 -29.82
CA PHE A 53 48.58 -21.01 -30.06
C PHE A 53 48.62 -20.51 -31.52
N GLN A 54 47.49 -20.19 -32.18
CA GLN A 54 47.44 -19.14 -33.24
C GLN A 54 46.01 -18.80 -33.73
N GLY A 55 45.88 -17.63 -34.36
CA GLY A 55 44.71 -17.14 -35.10
C GLY A 55 45.09 -15.92 -35.96
N HIS A 56 44.29 -15.55 -36.96
CA HIS A 56 44.57 -14.40 -37.85
C HIS A 56 43.31 -13.76 -38.48
N HIS A 57 43.41 -12.49 -38.86
CA HIS A 57 42.41 -11.71 -39.61
C HIS A 57 42.58 -11.84 -41.13
N HIS A 58 41.48 -11.66 -41.90
CA HIS A 58 41.37 -10.55 -42.87
C HIS A 58 39.91 -10.29 -43.34
N ASN A 59 39.71 -9.52 -44.42
CA ASN A 59 38.51 -8.70 -44.68
C ASN A 59 37.72 -9.09 -45.95
N ASP A 60 36.63 -8.33 -46.16
CA ASP A 60 36.13 -7.75 -47.42
C ASP A 60 34.83 -8.27 -48.08
N ALA A 61 33.88 -7.31 -48.16
CA ALA A 61 32.99 -6.95 -49.28
C ALA A 61 31.85 -7.84 -49.83
N ASP A 62 30.72 -7.15 -50.00
CA ASP A 62 29.72 -7.19 -51.08
C ASP A 62 28.84 -8.43 -51.39
N GLU A 63 27.56 -8.26 -51.00
CA GLU A 63 26.34 -8.35 -51.83
C GLU A 63 26.19 -9.43 -52.94
N VAL A 64 25.18 -10.31 -52.81
CA VAL A 64 24.07 -10.53 -53.79
C VAL A 64 23.13 -11.66 -53.31
N LEU A 65 21.87 -11.63 -53.77
CA LEU A 65 20.83 -12.62 -53.43
C LEU A 65 21.12 -14.03 -53.99
N SER A 66 20.76 -15.08 -53.24
CA SER A 66 19.86 -16.12 -53.80
C SER A 66 19.28 -17.12 -52.78
N GLN A 67 18.16 -17.67 -53.20
CA GLN A 67 17.26 -18.66 -52.59
C GLN A 67 17.94 -19.95 -52.10
N SER A 68 17.48 -20.48 -50.96
CA SER A 68 16.98 -21.87 -50.88
C SER A 68 16.32 -22.19 -49.53
N MET A 69 15.00 -22.44 -49.55
CA MET A 69 14.31 -23.19 -48.50
C MET A 69 13.92 -24.56 -49.05
N PRO A 70 14.11 -25.68 -48.31
CA PRO A 70 13.47 -26.94 -48.65
C PRO A 70 11.95 -26.84 -48.43
N ASN A 71 11.17 -27.26 -49.40
CA ASN A 71 9.70 -27.16 -49.41
C ASN A 71 9.05 -28.51 -49.76
N MET A 72 7.77 -28.65 -49.41
CA MET A 72 6.87 -29.80 -49.56
C MET A 72 7.08 -30.93 -48.54
N GLY A 73 6.06 -31.41 -47.81
CA GLY A 73 4.65 -30.98 -47.74
C GLY A 73 3.93 -31.76 -46.63
N GLY A 74 2.63 -31.60 -46.35
CA GLY A 74 1.64 -30.73 -46.98
C GLY A 74 0.22 -31.13 -46.55
N ALA A 75 -0.31 -30.55 -45.46
CA ALA A 75 -1.62 -30.87 -44.92
C ALA A 75 -2.51 -29.61 -44.80
N ARG A 76 -3.77 -29.71 -45.23
CA ARG A 76 -4.72 -28.58 -45.22
C ARG A 76 -5.36 -28.38 -43.84
N TRP A 77 -5.41 -27.13 -43.41
CA TRP A 77 -6.28 -26.70 -42.31
C TRP A 77 -7.75 -26.80 -42.74
N LEU A 78 -8.61 -27.36 -41.88
CA LEU A 78 -10.06 -27.42 -42.07
C LEU A 78 -10.77 -26.64 -40.96
N THR A 79 -11.71 -25.78 -41.36
CA THR A 79 -12.53 -24.98 -40.44
C THR A 79 -13.80 -25.73 -40.02
N PRO A 80 -14.26 -25.63 -38.76
CA PRO A 80 -15.51 -26.26 -38.32
C PRO A 80 -16.75 -25.59 -38.94
N HIS A 81 -17.34 -26.23 -39.95
CA HIS A 81 -18.62 -25.82 -40.54
C HIS A 81 -19.77 -26.31 -39.65
N MET A 82 -20.52 -25.41 -38.99
CA MET A 82 -21.70 -25.79 -38.21
C MET A 82 -22.80 -26.35 -39.12
N THR A 83 -23.14 -27.63 -38.98
CA THR A 83 -24.18 -28.30 -39.78
C THR A 83 -25.55 -28.21 -39.12
N ARG A 84 -26.54 -27.83 -39.95
CA ARG A 84 -27.94 -27.62 -39.59
C ARG A 84 -28.68 -28.96 -39.57
N ARG A 85 -29.17 -29.41 -38.41
CA ARG A 85 -30.12 -30.53 -38.34
C ARG A 85 -31.53 -30.04 -38.66
N ASN A 86 -32.07 -30.48 -39.79
CA ASN A 86 -33.51 -30.45 -40.04
C ASN A 86 -34.16 -31.69 -39.43
N SER A 87 -35.43 -31.57 -39.02
CA SER A 87 -36.32 -32.71 -38.83
C SER A 87 -37.71 -32.33 -39.34
N GLU A 88 -38.11 -32.96 -40.44
CA GLU A 88 -39.49 -33.04 -40.88
C GLU A 88 -40.12 -34.28 -40.20
N ASN A 89 -41.44 -34.50 -40.10
CA ASN A 89 -42.58 -33.89 -40.79
C ASN A 89 -43.85 -34.11 -39.94
N THR A 90 -44.85 -33.20 -39.93
CA THR A 90 -46.30 -33.55 -40.08
C THR A 90 -47.23 -32.33 -40.09
N LEU A 91 -48.04 -32.27 -41.17
CA LEU A 91 -49.40 -31.73 -41.34
C LEU A 91 -49.94 -30.54 -40.49
N THR A 92 -50.00 -29.39 -41.17
CA THR A 92 -51.22 -28.57 -41.42
C THR A 92 -52.16 -28.18 -40.27
N LYS A 93 -52.16 -26.88 -39.94
CA LYS A 93 -53.38 -26.04 -39.87
C LYS A 93 -53.04 -24.54 -40.06
N ARG A 94 -53.89 -23.83 -40.78
CA ARG A 94 -53.98 -22.35 -40.98
C ARG A 94 -55.48 -21.99 -40.87
N PRO A 95 -55.91 -20.71 -40.72
CA PRO A 95 -55.15 -19.45 -40.67
C PRO A 95 -55.23 -18.84 -39.22
N SER A 96 -55.00 -17.56 -38.89
CA SER A 96 -55.59 -16.30 -39.41
C SER A 96 -54.60 -15.12 -39.44
N LYS A 97 -54.90 -14.09 -40.25
CA LYS A 97 -54.13 -12.83 -40.33
C LYS A 97 -54.57 -11.83 -39.25
N SER A 98 -53.63 -11.26 -38.50
CA SER A 98 -53.80 -9.94 -37.85
C SER A 98 -52.44 -9.31 -37.53
N TYR A 99 -52.32 -7.98 -37.69
CA TYR A 99 -51.17 -7.15 -37.29
C TYR A 99 -49.80 -7.41 -37.93
N LEU A 100 -49.69 -7.12 -39.23
CA LEU A 100 -48.46 -6.50 -39.76
C LEU A 100 -48.38 -5.05 -39.25
N SER A 101 -47.53 -4.76 -38.26
CA SER A 101 -47.30 -3.40 -37.77
C SER A 101 -46.16 -2.69 -38.51
N SER A 102 -46.44 -1.49 -39.04
CA SER A 102 -45.51 -0.71 -39.88
C SER A 102 -44.16 -0.38 -39.21
N PRO A 103 -43.02 -0.31 -39.94
CA PRO A 103 -41.68 -0.10 -39.38
C PRO A 103 -41.44 1.22 -38.61
N LYS A 104 -42.37 2.18 -38.66
CA LYS A 104 -42.19 3.53 -38.08
C LYS A 104 -42.15 3.59 -36.54
N LYS A 105 -42.30 2.47 -35.82
CA LYS A 105 -42.22 2.43 -34.34
C LYS A 105 -40.81 2.22 -33.78
N TRP A 106 -39.80 1.84 -34.58
CA TRP A 106 -38.44 1.61 -34.04
C TRP A 106 -37.70 2.90 -33.62
N PHE A 107 -38.16 4.06 -34.10
CA PHE A 107 -37.53 5.36 -33.83
C PHE A 107 -38.19 6.19 -32.72
N SER A 108 -39.29 5.71 -32.11
CA SER A 108 -39.86 6.35 -30.93
C SER A 108 -39.02 6.03 -29.69
N SER A 109 -37.88 6.71 -29.55
CA SER A 109 -37.06 6.68 -28.35
C SER A 109 -37.86 7.21 -27.17
N THR A 110 -38.48 6.29 -26.41
CA THR A 110 -39.01 6.60 -25.09
C THR A 110 -37.85 7.03 -24.22
N LYS A 111 -37.65 8.35 -24.09
CA LYS A 111 -36.69 8.96 -23.18
C LYS A 111 -37.02 8.48 -21.77
N ARG A 112 -36.41 7.36 -21.34
CA ARG A 112 -36.31 6.97 -19.93
C ARG A 112 -35.74 8.19 -19.23
N LYS A 113 -36.59 8.93 -18.51
CA LYS A 113 -36.14 10.02 -17.65
C LYS A 113 -35.11 9.38 -16.74
N LYS A 114 -33.83 9.75 -16.87
CA LYS A 114 -32.85 9.47 -15.81
C LYS A 114 -33.52 10.02 -14.56
N LYS A 115 -33.76 9.18 -13.53
CA LYS A 115 -33.96 9.72 -12.17
C LYS A 115 -32.79 10.68 -11.99
N LYS A 116 -33.07 11.98 -11.76
CA LYS A 116 -32.03 12.83 -11.16
C LYS A 116 -31.65 12.08 -9.88
N SER A 117 -30.36 11.82 -9.68
CA SER A 117 -29.92 11.47 -8.33
C SER A 117 -30.43 12.60 -7.45
N LYS A 118 -31.27 12.29 -6.47
CA LYS A 118 -31.46 13.26 -5.39
C LYS A 118 -30.10 13.39 -4.71
N VAL A 119 -29.79 14.60 -4.25
CA VAL A 119 -28.77 14.73 -3.21
C VAL A 119 -29.38 14.07 -1.97
N ILE A 120 -28.61 13.24 -1.27
CA ILE A 120 -29.06 12.65 -0.01
C ILE A 120 -28.96 13.76 1.04
N GLU A 121 -30.08 14.44 1.28
CA GLU A 121 -30.20 15.49 2.29
C GLU A 121 -30.41 14.84 3.66
N GLY A 122 -29.31 14.50 4.33
CA GLY A 122 -29.30 13.90 5.66
C GLY A 122 -27.90 13.41 6.05
N PRO A 123 -27.66 13.05 7.33
CA PRO A 123 -26.45 12.36 7.73
C PRO A 123 -26.38 10.98 7.05
N TYR A 124 -25.17 10.55 6.67
CA TYR A 124 -24.95 9.17 6.23
C TYR A 124 -25.14 8.23 7.43
N SER A 125 -26.14 7.35 7.39
CA SER A 125 -26.43 6.38 8.46
C SER A 125 -26.84 5.01 7.90
N ILE A 126 -26.57 3.96 8.68
CA ILE A 126 -26.67 2.55 8.28
C ILE A 126 -27.72 1.83 9.12
N GLU A 127 -28.98 1.94 8.69
CA GLU A 127 -30.14 1.18 9.23
C GLU A 127 -29.95 -0.35 9.14
N TYR A 128 -29.28 -0.83 8.08
CA TYR A 128 -29.03 -2.25 7.86
C TYR A 128 -27.59 -2.47 7.38
N SER A 129 -26.84 -3.28 8.11
CA SER A 129 -25.45 -3.63 7.80
C SER A 129 -25.31 -5.11 7.41
N VAL A 130 -24.60 -5.37 6.32
CA VAL A 130 -24.14 -6.73 5.97
C VAL A 130 -23.02 -7.23 6.90
N PHE A 131 -22.32 -6.32 7.58
CA PHE A 131 -21.23 -6.64 8.50
C PHE A 131 -21.79 -7.02 9.88
N ARG A 132 -22.32 -8.25 10.00
CA ARG A 132 -22.96 -8.70 11.25
C ARG A 132 -21.97 -8.89 12.41
N PRO A 133 -22.29 -8.44 13.64
CA PRO A 133 -21.49 -8.69 14.83
C PRO A 133 -21.51 -10.17 15.24
N MET A 134 -20.63 -10.53 16.18
CA MET A 134 -20.57 -11.88 16.74
C MET A 134 -21.21 -11.90 18.13
N ASN A 135 -21.98 -12.95 18.44
CA ASN A 135 -22.72 -13.05 19.72
C ASN A 135 -21.84 -12.93 20.98
N TYR A 136 -20.55 -13.26 20.88
CA TYR A 136 -19.58 -13.23 21.97
C TYR A 136 -18.61 -12.03 21.93
N LEU A 137 -18.69 -11.16 20.90
CA LEU A 137 -17.82 -9.99 20.74
C LEU A 137 -18.68 -8.78 20.35
N PRO A 138 -19.01 -7.87 21.30
CA PRO A 138 -19.85 -6.73 20.99
C PRO A 138 -19.16 -5.80 19.97
N PRO A 139 -19.90 -5.28 18.98
CA PRO A 139 -19.39 -4.21 18.13
C PRO A 139 -19.34 -2.91 18.93
N ILE A 140 -18.44 -2.01 18.55
CA ILE A 140 -18.44 -0.60 18.97
C ILE A 140 -19.77 0.04 18.56
N LYS A 141 -20.39 0.89 19.41
CA LYS A 141 -21.68 1.55 19.11
C LYS A 141 -21.63 3.07 19.24
N SER A 142 -20.58 3.60 19.84
CA SER A 142 -20.40 5.01 20.17
C SER A 142 -18.92 5.42 20.15
N GLU A 143 -18.67 6.72 20.17
CA GLU A 143 -17.32 7.28 20.35
C GLU A 143 -16.70 6.85 21.70
N ALA A 144 -17.52 6.62 22.74
CA ALA A 144 -17.04 6.11 24.02
C ALA A 144 -16.48 4.69 23.88
N ASP A 145 -17.24 3.76 23.28
CA ASP A 145 -16.76 2.38 23.04
C ASP A 145 -15.51 2.37 22.14
N PHE A 146 -15.40 3.29 21.18
CA PHE A 146 -14.25 3.43 20.29
C PHE A 146 -12.99 3.85 21.06
N ASN A 147 -13.11 4.82 21.97
CA ASN A 147 -12.00 5.28 22.81
C ASN A 147 -11.62 4.25 23.89
N ASP A 148 -12.58 3.53 24.48
CA ASP A 148 -12.29 2.41 25.39
C ASP A 148 -11.55 1.26 24.66
N HIS A 149 -11.94 0.95 23.42
CA HIS A 149 -11.24 -0.03 22.58
C HIS A 149 -9.80 0.42 22.27
N LEU A 150 -9.60 1.69 21.90
CA LEU A 150 -8.26 2.29 21.74
C LEU A 150 -7.42 2.12 23.01
N MET A 151 -7.93 2.54 24.18
CA MET A 151 -7.20 2.44 25.45
C MET A 151 -6.84 1.00 25.82
N ASN A 152 -7.70 0.03 25.50
CA ASN A 152 -7.41 -1.39 25.70
C ASN A 152 -6.31 -1.91 24.75
N ILE A 153 -6.23 -1.40 23.51
CA ILE A 153 -5.15 -1.75 22.57
C ILE A 153 -3.82 -1.10 22.98
N LEU A 154 -3.82 0.17 23.42
CA LEU A 154 -2.61 0.83 23.92
C LEU A 154 -2.00 0.07 25.12
N ARG A 155 -2.83 -0.36 26.07
CA ARG A 155 -2.42 -1.22 27.21
C ARG A 155 -1.80 -2.56 26.76
N GLN A 156 -2.23 -3.12 25.62
CA GLN A 156 -1.68 -4.36 25.07
C GLN A 156 -0.39 -4.16 24.25
N GLU A 157 -0.14 -2.98 23.71
CA GLU A 157 1.08 -2.68 22.93
C GLU A 157 2.17 -1.94 23.72
N ASN A 158 1.83 -1.28 24.83
CA ASN A 158 2.80 -0.62 25.70
C ASN A 158 2.50 -0.82 27.20
N VAL A 159 3.04 -1.91 27.75
CA VAL A 159 2.86 -2.32 29.16
C VAL A 159 3.39 -1.27 30.16
N ALA A 160 4.40 -0.48 29.78
CA ALA A 160 5.06 0.47 30.67
C ALA A 160 4.35 1.84 30.77
N ASP A 161 3.75 2.33 29.69
CA ASP A 161 3.06 3.63 29.66
C ASP A 161 1.95 3.65 28.60
N ALA A 162 0.70 3.51 29.04
CA ALA A 162 -0.48 3.62 28.20
C ALA A 162 -1.05 5.06 28.12
N SER A 163 -0.37 6.06 28.70
CA SER A 163 -0.76 7.47 28.64
C SER A 163 -0.13 8.21 27.47
N GLN A 164 1.02 7.74 26.97
CA GLN A 164 1.67 8.29 25.78
C GLN A 164 0.89 7.93 24.50
N PRO A 165 0.78 8.87 23.54
CA PRO A 165 0.18 8.58 22.24
C PRO A 165 1.04 7.60 21.42
N PRO A 166 0.46 6.89 20.43
CA PRO A 166 1.22 6.10 19.47
C PRO A 166 2.29 6.93 18.74
N GLU A 167 3.46 6.34 18.47
CA GLU A 167 4.60 7.01 17.79
C GLU A 167 4.21 7.73 16.49
N ASN A 168 3.31 7.15 15.70
CA ASN A 168 2.85 7.71 14.43
C ASN A 168 1.65 8.67 14.56
N TYR A 169 1.23 9.02 15.78
CA TYR A 169 0.13 9.95 16.07
C TYR A 169 0.64 11.34 16.44
N ILE A 170 -0.12 12.35 16.03
CA ILE A 170 0.05 13.76 16.35
C ILE A 170 -1.36 14.36 16.45
N SER A 171 -1.59 15.35 17.32
CA SER A 171 -2.89 16.02 17.37
C SER A 171 -3.08 16.94 16.17
N ALA A 172 -4.33 17.30 15.85
CA ALA A 172 -4.61 18.23 14.76
C ALA A 172 -3.95 19.61 14.97
N ALA A 173 -3.90 20.11 16.22
CA ALA A 173 -3.28 21.38 16.55
C ALA A 173 -1.74 21.34 16.45
N ASP A 174 -1.13 20.25 16.92
CA ASP A 174 0.33 20.06 16.81
C ASP A 174 0.75 19.90 15.34
N PHE A 175 -0.08 19.23 14.52
CA PHE A 175 0.15 19.10 13.09
C PHE A 175 -0.05 20.42 12.34
N GLU A 176 -1.07 21.22 12.68
CA GLU A 176 -1.25 22.57 12.11
C GLU A 176 -0.05 23.48 12.47
N ALA A 177 0.43 23.42 13.72
CA ALA A 177 1.65 24.13 14.14
C ALA A 177 2.90 23.66 13.38
N LEU A 178 3.07 22.34 13.20
CA LEU A 178 4.15 21.75 12.41
C LEU A 178 4.10 22.20 10.95
N VAL A 179 2.91 22.22 10.32
CA VAL A 179 2.70 22.66 8.94
C VAL A 179 2.94 24.17 8.80
N SER A 180 2.53 24.98 9.77
CA SER A 180 2.80 26.42 9.82
C SER A 180 4.31 26.71 9.88
N ALA A 181 5.02 26.12 10.84
CA ALA A 181 6.48 26.25 10.98
C ALA A 181 7.21 25.74 9.72
N MET A 182 6.81 24.58 9.20
CA MET A 182 7.37 24.02 7.96
C MET A 182 7.12 24.91 6.74
N THR A 183 5.97 25.57 6.64
CA THR A 183 5.68 26.49 5.52
C THR A 183 6.54 27.74 5.61
N HIS A 184 6.81 28.25 6.81
CA HIS A 184 7.77 29.34 7.01
C HIS A 184 9.19 28.91 6.59
N ASP A 185 9.69 27.82 7.16
CA ASP A 185 11.05 27.33 6.92
C ASP A 185 11.32 27.07 5.43
N VAL A 186 10.40 26.39 4.73
CA VAL A 186 10.50 26.03 3.30
C VAL A 186 10.49 27.24 2.35
N GLU A 187 10.00 28.39 2.81
CA GLU A 187 9.89 29.62 2.03
C GLU A 187 11.03 30.61 2.28
N TYR A 188 11.49 30.71 3.54
CA TYR A 188 12.39 31.77 3.99
C TYR A 188 13.81 31.28 4.36
N ASP A 189 13.98 30.02 4.79
CA ASP A 189 15.30 29.44 5.10
C ASP A 189 15.88 28.72 3.87
N THR A 190 17.06 29.15 3.42
CA THR A 190 17.72 28.58 2.24
C THR A 190 18.20 27.14 2.43
N ASP A 191 18.53 26.77 3.67
CA ASP A 191 19.13 25.48 4.00
C ASP A 191 18.04 24.41 4.23
N LEU A 192 16.81 24.86 4.49
CA LEU A 192 15.61 24.02 4.65
C LEU A 192 14.78 23.89 3.36
N SER A 193 15.32 24.35 2.22
CA SER A 193 14.78 24.09 0.88
C SER A 193 14.54 22.57 0.66
N PRO A 194 13.32 22.13 0.27
CA PRO A 194 12.99 20.71 0.11
C PRO A 194 13.92 19.97 -0.84
N MET A 195 14.45 18.82 -0.40
CA MET A 195 15.40 18.01 -1.14
C MET A 195 14.69 16.91 -1.93
N ARG A 196 14.82 16.93 -3.26
CA ARG A 196 14.18 15.93 -4.14
C ARG A 196 14.74 14.53 -3.90
N ILE A 197 13.87 13.55 -3.79
CA ILE A 197 14.23 12.14 -3.65
C ILE A 197 14.61 11.57 -5.03
N SER A 198 15.81 11.00 -5.16
CA SER A 198 16.36 10.53 -6.44
C SER A 198 15.94 9.10 -6.81
N GLN A 199 15.83 8.21 -5.82
CA GLN A 199 15.49 6.79 -6.01
C GLN A 199 13.98 6.53 -6.16
N GLY A 200 13.13 7.47 -5.73
CA GLY A 200 11.67 7.29 -5.67
C GLY A 200 10.92 7.59 -6.97
N SER A 201 9.59 7.67 -6.86
CA SER A 201 8.74 8.19 -7.93
C SER A 201 9.14 9.65 -8.26
N SER A 202 8.97 10.07 -9.52
CA SER A 202 9.60 11.30 -10.04
C SER A 202 8.86 12.60 -9.69
N GLY A 203 8.48 12.78 -8.42
CA GLY A 203 7.73 13.90 -7.87
C GLY A 203 7.59 13.79 -6.34
N SER A 204 8.70 13.65 -5.61
CA SER A 204 8.72 13.47 -4.15
C SER A 204 9.93 14.15 -3.52
N TYR A 205 9.72 14.76 -2.36
CA TYR A 205 10.68 15.66 -1.71
C TYR A 205 10.76 15.39 -0.21
N PHE A 206 11.96 15.26 0.36
CA PHE A 206 12.16 15.39 1.79
C PHE A 206 11.97 16.86 2.18
N VAL A 207 11.13 17.11 3.19
CA VAL A 207 11.03 18.41 3.84
C VAL A 207 11.85 18.38 5.12
N LEU A 208 12.66 19.41 5.32
CA LEU A 208 13.69 19.47 6.34
C LEU A 208 13.24 20.31 7.54
N GLY A 209 13.95 20.20 8.65
CA GLY A 209 13.86 21.11 9.78
C GLY A 209 15.22 21.23 10.49
N LYS A 210 15.47 22.39 11.11
CA LYS A 210 16.60 22.58 12.04
C LYS A 210 16.13 22.26 13.46
N ARG A 211 17.01 21.70 14.28
CA ARG A 211 16.89 21.68 15.75
C ARG A 211 18.25 21.95 16.38
N GLU A 212 18.25 22.56 17.55
CA GLU A 212 19.45 22.70 18.37
C GLU A 212 19.76 21.38 19.06
N ARG A 213 21.04 20.99 19.01
CA ARG A 213 21.59 19.85 19.72
C ARG A 213 22.68 20.36 20.64
N ALA A 214 22.44 20.28 21.95
CA ALA A 214 23.43 20.57 22.96
C ALA A 214 24.67 19.68 22.73
N GLY A 215 25.85 20.31 22.71
CA GLY A 215 27.12 19.60 22.68
C GLY A 215 27.43 18.96 24.03
N ASN A 216 28.61 18.33 24.14
CA ASN A 216 29.08 17.75 25.40
C ASN A 216 29.56 18.82 26.41
N ASN A 217 29.55 20.11 26.02
CA ASN A 217 29.93 21.27 26.82
C ASN A 217 28.75 22.27 26.83
N ASP A 218 28.41 22.84 27.99
CA ASP A 218 27.23 23.71 28.19
C ASP A 218 27.20 25.01 27.35
N SER A 219 28.26 25.31 26.59
CA SER A 219 28.42 26.52 25.79
C SER A 219 28.51 26.30 24.28
N GLU A 220 28.47 25.05 23.80
CA GLU A 220 28.56 24.70 22.37
C GLU A 220 27.26 24.05 21.88
N TYR A 221 26.46 24.81 21.12
CA TYR A 221 25.27 24.30 20.46
C TYR A 221 25.57 23.99 18.99
N THR A 222 25.07 22.85 18.50
CA THR A 222 25.17 22.45 17.09
C THR A 222 23.79 22.42 16.45
N ILE A 223 23.67 22.92 15.22
CA ILE A 223 22.41 22.91 14.47
C ILE A 223 22.33 21.59 13.69
N GLU A 224 21.42 20.71 14.10
CA GLU A 224 21.17 19.45 13.44
C GLU A 224 20.00 19.60 12.45
N ILE A 225 20.28 19.41 11.16
CA ILE A 225 19.25 19.36 10.12
C ILE A 225 18.69 17.93 10.06
N TYR A 226 17.39 17.78 10.29
CA TYR A 226 16.67 16.51 10.25
C TYR A 226 15.53 16.54 9.22
N LYS A 227 14.97 15.36 8.92
CA LYS A 227 13.82 15.22 8.02
C LYS A 227 12.53 15.31 8.83
N ARG A 228 11.66 16.27 8.52
CA ARG A 228 10.31 16.36 9.12
C ARG A 228 9.33 15.41 8.43
N GLY A 229 9.44 15.25 7.11
CA GLY A 229 8.55 14.39 6.34
C GLY A 229 8.87 14.34 4.85
N ILE A 230 7.95 13.73 4.10
CA ILE A 230 7.99 13.58 2.64
C ILE A 230 6.77 14.27 2.05
N PHE A 231 6.99 15.24 1.15
CA PHE A 231 5.94 15.91 0.39
C PHE A 231 5.87 15.38 -1.05
N LYS A 232 4.65 15.07 -1.51
CA LYS A 232 4.35 14.59 -2.87
C LYS A 232 3.31 15.51 -3.53
N PRO A 233 3.70 16.49 -4.35
CA PRO A 233 2.76 17.41 -4.99
C PRO A 233 1.97 16.74 -6.12
N LYS A 234 0.65 16.97 -6.14
CA LYS A 234 -0.31 16.37 -7.10
C LYS A 234 0.14 16.52 -8.56
N ASP A 235 0.68 17.67 -8.93
CA ASP A 235 0.97 18.00 -10.33
C ASP A 235 2.22 17.30 -10.91
N GLU A 236 3.11 16.78 -10.06
CA GLU A 236 4.33 16.05 -10.43
C GLU A 236 4.17 14.52 -10.39
N GLU A 237 3.01 14.00 -9.94
CA GLU A 237 2.71 12.57 -9.88
C GLU A 237 3.00 11.85 -11.22
N PRO A 238 3.19 10.51 -11.23
CA PRO A 238 3.35 9.70 -12.45
C PRO A 238 2.32 9.88 -13.58
N TYR A 239 1.17 10.50 -13.29
CA TYR A 239 0.12 10.87 -14.24
C TYR A 239 -0.28 12.36 -14.19
N GLY A 240 0.40 13.16 -13.37
CA GLY A 240 0.19 14.60 -13.27
C GLY A 240 0.56 15.35 -14.55
N PRO A 241 0.03 16.57 -14.75
CA PRO A 241 0.28 17.38 -15.93
C PRO A 241 1.77 17.70 -16.14
N LEU A 242 2.58 17.71 -15.06
CA LEU A 242 4.00 18.05 -15.10
C LEU A 242 4.94 16.85 -14.93
N SER A 243 4.42 15.61 -15.04
CA SER A 243 5.23 14.41 -14.84
C SER A 243 6.40 14.35 -15.84
N PRO A 244 7.67 14.28 -15.39
CA PRO A 244 8.83 14.41 -16.27
C PRO A 244 9.07 13.18 -17.18
N LYS A 245 8.29 12.11 -17.05
CA LYS A 245 8.39 10.88 -17.85
C LYS A 245 7.42 10.94 -19.03
N TRP A 246 7.80 11.67 -20.10
CA TRP A 246 7.01 11.91 -21.32
C TRP A 246 6.35 10.65 -21.93
N SER A 247 7.01 9.49 -21.83
CA SER A 247 6.45 8.19 -22.24
C SER A 247 5.13 7.82 -21.52
N LYS A 248 4.94 8.21 -20.26
CA LYS A 248 3.67 7.97 -19.54
C LYS A 248 2.52 8.81 -20.08
N TRP A 249 2.79 10.02 -20.58
CA TRP A 249 1.80 10.82 -21.31
C TRP A 249 1.44 10.14 -22.63
N LEU A 250 2.42 9.68 -23.40
CA LEU A 250 2.20 8.98 -24.67
C LEU A 250 1.36 7.70 -24.48
N HIS A 251 1.67 6.89 -23.47
CA HIS A 251 0.90 5.69 -23.12
C HIS A 251 -0.56 6.01 -22.74
N ARG A 252 -0.79 7.08 -21.96
CA ARG A 252 -2.14 7.52 -21.59
C ARG A 252 -2.95 7.98 -22.81
N THR A 253 -2.33 8.69 -23.74
CA THR A 253 -3.01 9.28 -24.91
C THR A 253 -3.36 8.23 -25.97
N PHE A 254 -2.51 7.22 -26.20
CA PHE A 254 -2.68 6.28 -27.32
C PHE A 254 -3.05 4.84 -26.91
N PHE A 255 -2.79 4.40 -25.67
CA PHE A 255 -3.03 3.01 -25.24
C PHE A 255 -3.71 2.88 -23.85
N PRO A 256 -4.86 3.56 -23.63
CA PRO A 256 -5.49 3.68 -22.30
C PRO A 256 -5.98 2.36 -21.68
N CYS A 257 -6.14 1.30 -22.48
CA CYS A 257 -6.52 -0.04 -22.02
C CYS A 257 -5.34 -0.99 -21.77
N PHE A 258 -4.13 -0.68 -22.25
CA PHE A 258 -2.97 -1.59 -22.16
C PHE A 258 -1.93 -1.18 -21.11
N PHE A 259 -1.79 0.12 -20.83
CA PHE A 259 -0.71 0.65 -19.96
C PHE A 259 -1.21 1.46 -18.77
N GLY A 260 -1.00 0.93 -17.56
CA GLY A 260 -1.26 1.61 -16.28
C GLY A 260 -2.18 0.81 -15.35
N ARG A 261 -2.46 1.40 -14.18
CA ARG A 261 -3.40 0.87 -13.18
C ARG A 261 -4.82 1.35 -13.48
N ALA A 262 -5.46 0.82 -14.52
CA ALA A 262 -6.77 1.27 -15.01
C ALA A 262 -7.94 1.10 -14.01
N CYS A 263 -7.72 0.39 -12.90
CA CYS A 263 -8.61 0.28 -11.75
C CYS A 263 -8.51 1.48 -10.78
N LEU A 264 -7.46 2.30 -10.86
CA LEU A 264 -7.31 3.53 -10.08
C LEU A 264 -7.91 4.74 -10.82
N ILE A 265 -8.13 5.83 -10.09
CA ILE A 265 -8.41 7.15 -10.66
C ILE A 265 -7.06 7.84 -10.91
N PRO A 266 -6.79 8.40 -12.11
CA PRO A 266 -5.54 9.11 -12.36
C PRO A 266 -5.42 10.36 -11.50
N ASN A 267 -4.18 10.69 -11.08
CA ASN A 267 -3.84 11.96 -10.42
C ASN A 267 -4.49 12.17 -9.03
N LEU A 268 -4.76 11.07 -8.32
CA LEU A 268 -5.40 11.02 -7.00
C LEU A 268 -4.45 10.40 -5.95
N GLY A 269 -3.15 10.31 -6.22
CA GLY A 269 -2.19 9.61 -5.37
C GLY A 269 -2.05 10.27 -3.99
N TYR A 270 -1.93 11.59 -3.95
CA TYR A 270 -1.88 12.36 -2.72
C TYR A 270 -3.11 12.18 -1.81
N VAL A 271 -4.31 12.03 -2.39
CA VAL A 271 -5.55 11.70 -1.66
C VAL A 271 -5.52 10.27 -1.14
N SER A 272 -5.00 9.32 -1.92
CA SER A 272 -4.81 7.92 -1.51
C SER A 272 -3.84 7.78 -0.33
N GLU A 273 -2.80 8.62 -0.24
CA GLU A 273 -1.87 8.68 0.90
C GLU A 273 -2.56 9.17 2.19
N ALA A 274 -3.25 10.32 2.13
CA ALA A 274 -3.97 10.86 3.28
C ALA A 274 -5.14 9.95 3.72
N ALA A 275 -5.86 9.36 2.77
CA ALA A 275 -6.92 8.39 3.03
C ALA A 275 -6.40 7.10 3.66
N ALA A 276 -5.18 6.65 3.33
CA ALA A 276 -4.55 5.51 4.00
C ALA A 276 -4.26 5.81 5.48
N CYS A 277 -3.82 7.04 5.81
CA CYS A 277 -3.67 7.49 7.20
C CYS A 277 -5.02 7.56 7.93
N VAL A 278 -6.06 8.15 7.32
CA VAL A 278 -7.41 8.18 7.92
C VAL A 278 -7.96 6.77 8.17
N LEU A 279 -7.78 5.84 7.22
CA LEU A 279 -8.19 4.45 7.39
C LEU A 279 -7.38 3.76 8.51
N ASP A 280 -6.07 3.94 8.56
CA ASP A 280 -5.21 3.42 9.64
C ASP A 280 -5.62 3.96 11.03
N ARG A 281 -6.01 5.24 11.13
CA ARG A 281 -6.54 5.83 12.36
C ARG A 281 -7.90 5.25 12.75
N GLN A 282 -8.81 5.00 11.80
CA GLN A 282 -10.09 4.37 12.12
C GLN A 282 -9.93 2.87 12.42
N LEU A 283 -8.97 2.19 11.81
CA LEU A 283 -8.57 0.83 12.15
C LEU A 283 -7.79 0.74 13.47
N LEU A 284 -7.41 1.86 14.10
CA LEU A 284 -6.59 1.93 15.31
C LEU A 284 -5.24 1.17 15.18
N SER A 285 -4.72 1.04 13.96
CA SER A 285 -3.49 0.30 13.66
C SER A 285 -2.21 1.07 14.01
N PHE A 286 -2.21 2.38 13.75
CA PHE A 286 -1.08 3.31 13.94
C PHE A 286 0.24 2.92 13.23
N ILE A 287 0.16 2.23 12.09
CA ILE A 287 1.33 1.85 11.27
C ILE A 287 1.62 2.84 10.14
N VAL A 288 0.63 3.63 9.68
CA VAL A 288 0.87 4.70 8.70
C VAL A 288 1.44 5.92 9.44
N PRO A 289 2.55 6.55 8.99
CA PRO A 289 3.01 7.82 9.57
C PRO A 289 1.94 8.88 9.32
N HIS A 290 1.69 9.80 10.26
CA HIS A 290 0.62 10.80 10.07
C HIS A 290 0.80 11.52 8.72
N THR A 291 -0.26 11.49 7.90
CA THR A 291 -0.26 11.94 6.52
C THR A 291 -1.54 12.69 6.20
N ASP A 292 -1.41 13.92 5.71
CA ASP A 292 -2.55 14.75 5.30
C ASP A 292 -2.22 15.60 4.05
N ILE A 293 -3.23 16.25 3.50
CA ILE A 293 -3.15 17.11 2.32
C ILE A 293 -2.78 18.53 2.75
N ILE A 294 -1.65 19.04 2.25
CA ILE A 294 -1.17 20.39 2.57
C ILE A 294 -0.80 21.19 1.30
N PHE A 295 -0.54 22.48 1.49
CA PHE A 295 -0.13 23.42 0.45
C PHE A 295 1.26 23.99 0.75
N LEU A 296 2.24 23.72 -0.11
CA LEU A 296 3.60 24.30 0.00
C LEU A 296 3.98 25.04 -1.28
N LYS A 297 4.78 26.10 -1.17
CA LYS A 297 5.49 26.73 -2.29
C LYS A 297 6.99 26.73 -2.02
N SER A 298 7.80 26.30 -2.98
CA SER A 298 9.26 26.37 -2.87
C SER A 298 9.94 26.31 -4.22
N LYS A 299 11.07 27.02 -4.36
CA LYS A 299 11.85 27.09 -5.62
C LYS A 299 12.37 25.72 -6.09
N ALA A 300 12.47 24.75 -5.17
CA ALA A 300 12.89 23.37 -5.45
C ALA A 300 11.85 22.52 -6.21
N PHE A 301 10.57 22.90 -6.18
CA PHE A 301 9.52 22.16 -6.87
C PHE A 301 9.55 22.38 -8.40
N TYR A 302 9.02 21.42 -9.16
CA TYR A 302 8.93 21.55 -10.61
C TYR A 302 7.75 22.43 -11.01
N TYR A 303 8.03 23.60 -11.57
CA TYR A 303 7.04 24.50 -12.17
C TYR A 303 7.35 24.65 -13.66
N THR A 304 6.31 24.88 -14.47
CA THR A 304 6.51 25.18 -15.89
C THR A 304 7.35 26.43 -16.11
N PHE A 305 8.02 26.53 -17.27
CA PHE A 305 8.75 27.73 -17.69
C PHE A 305 7.89 29.00 -17.59
N TRP A 306 6.62 28.91 -18.01
CA TRP A 306 5.67 30.03 -17.95
C TRP A 306 5.32 30.45 -16.52
N GLU A 307 5.23 29.51 -15.58
CA GLU A 307 4.96 29.83 -14.17
C GLU A 307 6.18 30.40 -13.47
N ARG A 308 7.39 29.90 -13.77
CA ARG A 308 8.66 30.47 -13.27
C ARG A 308 8.87 31.93 -13.71
N ILE A 309 8.28 32.32 -14.84
CA ILE A 309 8.28 33.70 -15.34
C ILE A 309 7.14 34.53 -14.75
N ARG A 310 5.91 34.00 -14.74
CA ARG A 310 4.68 34.74 -14.36
C ARG A 310 4.40 34.79 -12.86
N SER A 311 4.99 33.90 -12.06
CA SER A 311 4.72 33.79 -10.62
C SER A 311 6.02 33.94 -9.81
N LYS A 312 6.22 35.16 -9.30
CA LYS A 312 7.22 35.50 -8.28
C LYS A 312 6.46 36.19 -7.13
N PRO A 313 6.31 35.57 -5.94
CA PRO A 313 6.78 34.23 -5.56
C PRO A 313 6.09 33.08 -6.33
N PRO A 314 6.62 31.84 -6.26
CA PRO A 314 5.99 30.67 -6.87
C PRO A 314 4.58 30.41 -6.33
N LYS A 315 3.76 29.68 -7.09
CA LYS A 315 2.43 29.25 -6.62
C LYS A 315 2.54 28.15 -5.57
N PHE A 316 1.58 28.08 -4.66
CA PHE A 316 1.36 26.90 -3.84
C PHE A 316 1.01 25.68 -4.71
N LYS A 317 1.53 24.52 -4.30
CA LYS A 317 1.17 23.19 -4.80
C LYS A 317 0.43 22.44 -3.71
N ILE A 318 -0.68 21.82 -4.07
CA ILE A 318 -1.37 20.84 -3.23
C ILE A 318 -0.65 19.50 -3.31
N GLY A 319 -0.54 18.77 -2.19
CA GLY A 319 0.09 17.47 -2.14
C GLY A 319 -0.03 16.82 -0.78
N SER A 320 0.33 15.53 -0.69
CA SER A 320 0.34 14.80 0.58
C SER A 320 1.66 15.06 1.28
N PHE A 321 1.60 15.41 2.56
CA PHE A 321 2.76 15.44 3.45
C PHE A 321 2.63 14.31 4.47
N GLN A 322 3.62 13.41 4.47
CA GLN A 322 3.74 12.25 5.36
C GLN A 322 4.91 12.49 6.33
N MET A 323 4.68 12.38 7.64
CA MET A 323 5.74 12.53 8.64
C MET A 323 6.85 11.48 8.47
N PHE A 324 8.09 11.85 8.80
CA PHE A 324 9.25 10.97 8.60
C PHE A 324 9.38 9.91 9.71
N LEU A 325 9.58 8.64 9.32
CA LEU A 325 9.78 7.52 10.22
C LEU A 325 11.21 7.47 10.78
N ASN A 326 11.38 7.83 12.04
CA ASN A 326 12.69 7.88 12.70
C ASN A 326 13.12 6.50 13.24
N GLY A 327 14.30 6.02 12.83
CA GLY A 327 14.85 4.72 13.26
C GLY A 327 14.24 3.48 12.56
N TYR A 328 13.37 3.68 11.59
CA TYR A 328 12.85 2.61 10.72
C TYR A 328 13.82 2.35 9.56
N ILE A 329 13.94 1.10 9.12
CA ILE A 329 14.64 0.69 7.89
C ILE A 329 13.70 -0.09 6.96
N GLU A 330 13.94 -0.07 5.64
CA GLU A 330 13.10 -0.78 4.66
C GLU A 330 13.01 -2.28 5.00
N ALA A 331 11.83 -2.90 4.85
CA ALA A 331 11.63 -4.28 5.27
C ALA A 331 12.56 -5.27 4.53
N GLN A 332 12.78 -5.05 3.22
CA GLN A 332 13.78 -5.79 2.43
C GLN A 332 15.21 -5.66 3.00
N GLN A 333 15.60 -4.49 3.48
CA GLN A 333 16.89 -4.28 4.15
C GLN A 333 16.90 -4.96 5.54
N PHE A 334 15.82 -4.87 6.31
CA PHE A 334 15.69 -5.53 7.61
C PHE A 334 15.90 -7.04 7.50
N PHE A 335 15.25 -7.71 6.55
CA PHE A 335 15.43 -9.15 6.33
C PHE A 335 16.79 -9.52 5.72
N SER A 336 17.51 -8.56 5.14
CA SER A 336 18.89 -8.76 4.68
C SER A 336 19.90 -8.71 5.85
N LEU A 337 19.60 -7.94 6.91
CA LEU A 337 20.37 -7.90 8.16
C LEU A 337 19.98 -9.03 9.13
N TYR A 338 18.69 -9.35 9.19
CA TYR A 338 18.09 -10.34 10.09
C TYR A 338 17.18 -11.32 9.32
N PRO A 339 17.76 -12.29 8.58
CA PRO A 339 17.00 -13.26 7.80
C PRO A 339 15.93 -13.97 8.62
N LEU A 340 14.74 -14.16 8.02
CA LEU A 340 13.62 -14.84 8.67
C LEU A 340 13.95 -16.33 8.88
N PRO A 341 13.66 -16.90 10.06
CA PRO A 341 13.98 -18.28 10.38
C PRO A 341 13.02 -19.26 9.69
N THR A 342 13.56 -20.36 9.17
CA THR A 342 12.77 -21.49 8.64
C THR A 342 12.17 -22.31 9.77
N ASP A 343 12.99 -22.66 10.76
CA ASP A 343 12.67 -23.65 11.79
C ASP A 343 12.22 -22.94 13.07
N ILE A 344 11.01 -22.37 13.06
CA ILE A 344 10.44 -21.63 14.21
C ILE A 344 10.47 -22.46 15.50
N ASP A 345 10.26 -23.78 15.41
CA ASP A 345 10.31 -24.69 16.56
C ASP A 345 11.70 -24.83 17.19
N LYS A 346 12.78 -24.50 16.49
CA LYS A 346 14.14 -24.51 17.05
C LYS A 346 14.53 -23.18 17.71
N LEU A 347 13.69 -22.15 17.61
CA LEU A 347 13.95 -20.86 18.24
C LEU A 347 13.77 -20.92 19.77
N PRO A 348 14.55 -20.14 20.53
CA PRO A 348 14.25 -19.85 21.94
C PRO A 348 12.81 -19.33 22.11
N VAL A 349 12.18 -19.62 23.25
CA VAL A 349 10.82 -19.15 23.54
C VAL A 349 10.83 -17.67 23.92
N SER A 350 11.42 -17.37 25.08
CA SER A 350 11.53 -16.02 25.66
C SER A 350 12.23 -15.04 24.73
N LYS A 351 11.67 -13.83 24.59
CA LYS A 351 12.38 -12.66 24.01
C LYS A 351 13.10 -11.78 25.04
N VAL A 352 13.01 -12.11 26.33
CA VAL A 352 13.60 -11.32 27.41
C VAL A 352 15.07 -11.67 27.60
N LEU A 353 15.92 -10.65 27.59
CA LEU A 353 17.32 -10.69 27.98
C LEU A 353 17.47 -10.02 29.36
N GLU A 354 18.39 -10.52 30.18
CA GLU A 354 18.77 -9.89 31.45
C GLU A 354 20.17 -9.30 31.31
N VAL A 355 20.33 -8.03 31.71
CA VAL A 355 21.53 -7.21 31.48
C VAL A 355 21.83 -6.40 32.74
N GLU A 356 23.09 -6.06 32.98
CA GLU A 356 23.52 -5.25 34.13
C GLU A 356 22.91 -3.84 34.10
N ALA A 357 22.50 -3.33 35.27
CA ALA A 357 21.66 -2.14 35.36
C ALA A 357 22.37 -0.80 35.07
N ASP A 358 23.70 -0.77 35.10
CA ASP A 358 24.53 0.45 35.18
C ASP A 358 24.46 1.39 33.96
N GLN A 359 23.88 0.94 32.83
CA GLN A 359 23.79 1.75 31.60
C GLN A 359 22.35 1.94 31.09
N PRO A 360 22.08 3.04 30.35
CA PRO A 360 20.84 3.20 29.60
C PRO A 360 20.82 2.28 28.38
N ILE A 361 19.62 1.88 27.95
CA ILE A 361 19.42 0.85 26.91
C ILE A 361 20.14 1.19 25.59
N ASP A 362 20.14 2.46 25.19
CA ASP A 362 20.76 2.93 23.94
C ASP A 362 22.29 2.79 23.89
N ARG A 363 22.95 2.49 25.02
CA ARG A 363 24.40 2.22 25.10
C ARG A 363 24.73 0.73 25.20
N LEU A 364 23.73 -0.14 25.40
CA LEU A 364 23.93 -1.58 25.52
C LEU A 364 24.16 -2.21 24.13
N SER A 365 25.17 -3.08 24.02
CA SER A 365 25.54 -3.80 22.79
C SER A 365 24.62 -4.99 22.47
N LEU A 366 23.30 -4.77 22.51
CA LEU A 366 22.27 -5.81 22.42
C LEU A 366 22.16 -6.40 21.00
N GLN A 367 22.58 -7.66 20.84
CA GLN A 367 22.42 -8.39 19.59
C GLN A 367 20.99 -8.91 19.43
N PHE A 368 20.28 -8.42 18.40
CA PHE A 368 18.97 -8.96 18.02
C PHE A 368 19.07 -10.42 17.57
N ARG A 369 18.12 -11.25 18.01
CA ARG A 369 17.92 -12.63 17.58
C ARG A 369 16.43 -12.94 17.52
N TRP A 370 16.02 -13.76 16.55
CA TRP A 370 14.64 -14.25 16.49
C TRP A 370 14.36 -15.24 17.62
N THR A 371 13.22 -15.06 18.29
CA THR A 371 12.66 -15.98 19.29
C THR A 371 11.18 -16.21 18.94
N ARG A 372 10.53 -17.25 19.49
CA ARG A 372 9.11 -17.53 19.21
C ARG A 372 8.22 -16.34 19.56
N GLU A 373 8.49 -15.65 20.67
CA GLU A 373 7.77 -14.45 21.10
C GLU A 373 8.02 -13.22 20.22
N VAL A 374 9.21 -13.11 19.59
CA VAL A 374 9.47 -12.05 18.59
C VAL A 374 8.77 -12.36 17.27
N ILE A 375 8.72 -13.63 16.85
CA ILE A 375 8.01 -14.06 15.63
C ILE A 375 6.50 -13.83 15.77
N GLN A 376 5.90 -14.21 16.91
CA GLN A 376 4.49 -13.92 17.22
C GLN A 376 4.20 -12.42 17.19
N GLN A 377 5.06 -11.60 17.82
CA GLN A 377 4.92 -10.14 17.78
C GLN A 377 5.05 -9.58 16.35
N PHE A 378 6.01 -10.09 15.56
CA PHE A 378 6.18 -9.67 14.18
C PHE A 378 4.96 -10.02 13.33
N GLN A 379 4.38 -11.21 13.52
CA GLN A 379 3.12 -11.60 12.90
C GLN A 379 1.99 -10.62 13.28
N GLU A 380 1.81 -10.27 14.55
CA GLU A 380 0.79 -9.31 14.99
C GLU A 380 0.93 -7.92 14.32
N GLN A 381 2.16 -7.42 14.13
CA GLN A 381 2.38 -6.17 13.40
C GLN A 381 2.13 -6.33 11.89
N LEU A 382 2.52 -7.48 11.31
CA LEU A 382 2.30 -7.79 9.89
C LEU A 382 0.80 -7.94 9.57
N GLU A 383 0.01 -8.48 10.49
CA GLU A 383 -1.44 -8.59 10.38
C GLU A 383 -2.09 -7.20 10.25
N LYS A 384 -1.60 -6.17 10.95
CA LYS A 384 -2.04 -4.77 10.76
C LYS A 384 -1.83 -4.30 9.31
N LEU A 385 -0.67 -4.60 8.73
CA LEU A 385 -0.32 -4.22 7.35
C LEU A 385 -1.17 -4.97 6.32
N VAL A 386 -1.34 -6.28 6.50
CA VAL A 386 -2.22 -7.13 5.69
C VAL A 386 -3.64 -6.58 5.67
N ILE A 387 -4.18 -6.23 6.84
CA ILE A 387 -5.56 -5.74 6.99
C ILE A 387 -5.75 -4.36 6.36
N LEU A 388 -4.82 -3.43 6.61
CA LEU A 388 -4.84 -2.10 5.99
C LEU A 388 -4.81 -2.22 4.46
N ASP A 389 -3.79 -2.88 3.90
CA ASP A 389 -3.62 -3.02 2.44
C ASP A 389 -4.77 -3.77 1.78
N TYR A 390 -5.36 -4.76 2.46
CA TYR A 390 -6.50 -5.49 1.91
C TYR A 390 -7.74 -4.61 1.86
N ILE A 391 -8.08 -3.88 2.93
CA ILE A 391 -9.28 -3.03 2.96
C ILE A 391 -9.19 -1.90 1.92
N MET A 392 -8.08 -1.15 1.86
CA MET A 392 -7.91 -0.11 0.83
C MET A 392 -7.59 -0.67 -0.57
N ARG A 393 -7.45 -2.00 -0.70
CA ARG A 393 -6.95 -2.71 -1.89
C ARG A 393 -5.76 -2.01 -2.53
N ASN A 394 -4.67 -1.92 -1.77
CA ASN A 394 -3.40 -1.43 -2.29
C ASN A 394 -2.96 -2.25 -3.52
N THR A 395 -2.41 -1.58 -4.52
CA THR A 395 -1.95 -2.18 -5.78
C THR A 395 -0.45 -2.06 -6.02
N ASP A 396 0.33 -1.51 -5.07
CA ASP A 396 1.79 -1.33 -5.17
C ASP A 396 2.58 -1.56 -3.86
N ARG A 397 2.08 -2.37 -2.91
CA ARG A 397 2.86 -2.78 -1.73
C ARG A 397 3.91 -3.82 -2.12
N GLY A 398 5.14 -3.40 -2.44
CA GLY A 398 6.32 -4.26 -2.45
C GLY A 398 6.96 -4.44 -1.06
N ALA A 399 8.15 -5.02 -0.97
CA ALA A 399 8.94 -5.16 0.27
C ALA A 399 9.88 -3.96 0.56
N ASP A 400 9.99 -3.07 -0.42
CA ASP A 400 10.51 -1.70 -0.39
C ASP A 400 9.49 -0.72 0.23
N ASN A 401 8.21 -0.87 -0.12
CA ASN A 401 7.15 0.06 0.26
C ASN A 401 6.58 -0.17 1.69
N TRP A 402 7.36 -0.69 2.62
CA TRP A 402 7.10 -0.66 4.06
C TRP A 402 8.41 -0.87 4.83
N MET A 403 8.40 -0.44 6.10
CA MET A 403 9.60 -0.36 6.93
C MET A 403 9.40 -1.09 8.26
N ILE A 404 10.50 -1.50 8.89
CA ILE A 404 10.53 -2.12 10.21
C ILE A 404 11.45 -1.30 11.12
N LYS A 405 11.01 -1.02 12.35
CA LYS A 405 11.84 -0.48 13.43
C LYS A 405 12.03 -1.55 14.50
N LEU A 406 13.27 -1.70 14.95
CA LEU A 406 13.63 -2.46 16.14
C LEU A 406 13.85 -1.49 17.29
N GLU A 407 13.03 -1.61 18.33
CA GLU A 407 13.21 -0.93 19.61
C GLU A 407 13.69 -1.96 20.64
N TRP A 408 14.43 -1.52 21.67
CA TRP A 408 14.63 -2.29 22.89
C TRP A 408 13.85 -1.63 24.02
N ARG A 409 13.08 -2.42 24.76
CA ARG A 409 12.22 -1.93 25.85
C ARG A 409 12.55 -2.60 27.17
N GLU A 410 12.44 -1.86 28.26
CA GLU A 410 12.51 -2.43 29.61
C GLU A 410 11.19 -3.13 29.96
N LEU A 411 11.29 -4.24 30.70
CA LEU A 411 10.18 -4.97 31.30
C LEU A 411 10.16 -4.78 32.82
N SER A 412 11.34 -4.78 33.45
CA SER A 412 11.54 -4.55 34.89
C SER A 412 13.00 -4.28 35.22
N SER A 413 13.27 -3.34 36.13
CA SER A 413 14.57 -3.19 36.78
C SER A 413 14.55 -3.77 38.19
N THR A 414 15.58 -4.55 38.53
CA THR A 414 15.84 -5.13 39.86
C THR A 414 17.01 -4.44 40.56
N GLY A 415 17.38 -3.23 40.12
CA GLY A 415 18.42 -2.39 40.73
C GLY A 415 19.85 -2.80 40.37
N THR A 416 20.15 -4.10 40.36
CA THR A 416 21.42 -4.68 39.89
C THR A 416 21.34 -5.18 38.44
N SER A 417 20.18 -5.69 38.03
CA SER A 417 19.89 -6.12 36.66
C SER A 417 18.64 -5.43 36.10
N LYS A 418 18.58 -5.34 34.78
CA LYS A 418 17.42 -4.91 33.98
C LYS A 418 17.01 -6.03 33.04
N LYS A 419 15.70 -6.25 32.94
CA LYS A 419 15.11 -7.18 31.95
C LYS A 419 14.64 -6.37 30.76
N VAL A 420 15.25 -6.60 29.61
CA VAL A 420 14.98 -5.90 28.36
C VAL A 420 14.54 -6.87 27.27
N TYR A 421 13.78 -6.40 26.29
CA TYR A 421 13.33 -7.22 25.17
C TYR A 421 13.26 -6.42 23.87
N PRO A 422 13.45 -7.07 22.71
CA PRO A 422 13.28 -6.43 21.43
C PRO A 422 11.78 -6.29 21.11
N TYR A 423 11.38 -5.10 20.66
CA TYR A 423 10.05 -4.79 20.18
C TYR A 423 10.15 -4.38 18.70
N LEU A 424 9.45 -5.08 17.81
CA LEU A 424 9.34 -4.73 16.40
C LEU A 424 8.09 -3.90 16.15
N ARG A 425 8.22 -2.83 15.34
CA ARG A 425 7.13 -2.03 14.77
C ARG A 425 7.18 -2.07 13.24
N ILE A 426 6.02 -1.96 12.58
CA ILE A 426 5.92 -1.79 11.12
C ILE A 426 5.45 -0.37 10.79
N GLY A 427 6.08 0.23 9.77
CA GLY A 427 5.71 1.51 9.18
C GLY A 427 5.25 1.35 7.73
N ALA A 428 4.02 1.76 7.42
CA ALA A 428 3.41 1.65 6.09
C ALA A 428 3.52 2.99 5.33
N ILE A 429 4.38 3.04 4.31
CA ILE A 429 4.69 4.23 3.49
C ILE A 429 4.18 4.07 2.05
N ASP A 430 4.26 5.10 1.20
CA ASP A 430 3.92 5.03 -0.25
C ASP A 430 2.58 4.31 -0.56
N SER A 431 1.49 4.77 0.06
CA SER A 431 0.14 4.21 -0.12
C SER A 431 -0.68 4.96 -1.19
N GLY A 432 -0.02 5.77 -2.03
CA GLY A 432 -0.63 6.57 -3.11
C GLY A 432 -1.22 5.78 -4.29
N LEU A 433 -1.29 4.45 -4.22
CA LEU A 433 -1.78 3.56 -5.29
C LEU A 433 -2.80 2.54 -4.77
N ALA A 434 -3.66 3.00 -3.86
CA ALA A 434 -4.77 2.27 -3.26
C ALA A 434 -6.14 2.89 -3.66
N PHE A 435 -7.22 2.45 -3.01
CA PHE A 435 -8.61 2.88 -3.24
C PHE A 435 -9.07 2.79 -4.72
N PRO A 436 -8.94 1.62 -5.38
CA PRO A 436 -9.40 1.46 -6.76
C PRO A 436 -10.94 1.51 -6.88
N TRP A 437 -11.44 2.03 -8.01
CA TRP A 437 -12.89 2.12 -8.30
C TRP A 437 -13.49 0.82 -8.83
N LYS A 438 -12.66 -0.18 -9.13
CA LYS A 438 -13.05 -1.56 -9.45
C LYS A 438 -11.93 -2.51 -9.06
N HIS A 439 -12.24 -3.79 -8.86
CA HIS A 439 -11.20 -4.82 -8.76
C HIS A 439 -10.31 -4.86 -10.02
N PRO A 440 -9.00 -5.14 -9.91
CA PRO A 440 -8.11 -5.26 -11.06
C PRO A 440 -8.52 -6.38 -12.02
N ASP A 441 -8.46 -6.12 -13.32
CA ASP A 441 -8.79 -7.12 -14.34
C ASP A 441 -7.77 -8.28 -14.32
N GLY A 442 -8.20 -9.51 -14.62
CA GLY A 442 -7.40 -10.73 -14.37
C GLY A 442 -6.00 -10.77 -15.00
N TRP A 443 -5.77 -10.04 -16.09
CA TRP A 443 -4.48 -9.92 -16.78
C TRP A 443 -3.46 -9.00 -16.08
N ARG A 444 -3.87 -8.23 -15.07
CA ARG A 444 -3.01 -7.46 -14.15
C ARG A 444 -3.55 -7.61 -12.73
N SER A 445 -3.19 -8.69 -12.06
CA SER A 445 -3.73 -9.06 -10.74
C SER A 445 -3.34 -8.14 -9.59
N PHE A 446 -2.20 -7.45 -9.69
CA PHE A 446 -1.56 -6.65 -8.63
C PHE A 446 -1.58 -7.38 -7.26
N PRO A 447 -0.76 -8.44 -7.08
CA PRO A 447 -0.67 -9.15 -5.81
C PRO A 447 -0.03 -8.25 -4.73
N PHE A 448 -0.29 -8.56 -3.46
CA PHE A 448 0.37 -7.90 -2.33
C PHE A 448 1.77 -8.50 -2.13
N GLY A 449 2.80 -7.67 -2.00
CA GLY A 449 4.20 -8.12 -1.90
C GLY A 449 4.50 -8.93 -0.64
N TRP A 450 3.75 -8.72 0.44
CA TRP A 450 3.87 -9.53 1.66
C TRP A 450 3.45 -11.00 1.47
N LEU A 451 2.79 -11.37 0.36
CA LEU A 451 2.55 -12.77 -0.01
C LEU A 451 3.84 -13.55 -0.36
N PHE A 452 4.95 -12.86 -0.62
CA PHE A 452 6.25 -13.48 -0.90
C PHE A 452 7.09 -13.71 0.38
N LEU A 453 6.56 -13.37 1.56
CA LEU A 453 7.16 -13.77 2.84
C LEU A 453 7.09 -15.29 3.04
N PRO A 454 7.97 -15.90 3.84
CA PRO A 454 7.96 -17.34 4.10
C PRO A 454 6.60 -17.86 4.56
N TYR A 455 6.21 -19.05 4.08
CA TYR A 455 4.96 -19.72 4.46
C TYR A 455 4.81 -19.87 5.98
N THR A 456 5.91 -20.07 6.69
CA THR A 456 5.99 -20.15 8.16
C THR A 456 5.51 -18.89 8.87
N ILE A 457 5.45 -17.75 8.18
CA ILE A 457 4.86 -16.48 8.64
C ILE A 457 3.49 -16.26 7.99
N ILE A 458 3.43 -16.20 6.65
CA ILE A 458 2.23 -15.70 5.94
C ILE A 458 1.11 -16.76 5.81
N GLY A 459 1.44 -18.04 6.00
CA GLY A 459 0.48 -19.15 6.04
C GLY A 459 -0.13 -19.40 7.43
N GLN A 460 0.20 -18.60 8.44
CA GLN A 460 -0.40 -18.70 9.76
C GLN A 460 -1.82 -18.11 9.79
N PRO A 461 -2.73 -18.62 10.64
CA PRO A 461 -4.04 -18.02 10.85
C PRO A 461 -3.91 -16.66 11.54
N PHE A 462 -4.89 -15.78 11.33
CA PHE A 462 -4.92 -14.48 12.01
C PHE A 462 -4.98 -14.64 13.53
N SER A 463 -4.08 -13.97 14.26
CA SER A 463 -3.98 -14.06 15.72
C SER A 463 -5.31 -13.69 16.41
N ASN A 464 -5.61 -14.33 17.55
CA ASN A 464 -6.83 -14.04 18.31
C ASN A 464 -6.92 -12.57 18.76
N LYS A 465 -5.79 -11.91 19.00
CA LYS A 465 -5.69 -10.47 19.28
C LYS A 465 -6.20 -9.64 18.10
N THR A 466 -5.66 -9.88 16.91
CA THR A 466 -6.12 -9.28 15.64
C THR A 466 -7.61 -9.55 15.38
N ARG A 467 -8.07 -10.79 15.57
CA ARG A 467 -9.48 -11.16 15.39
C ARG A 467 -10.40 -10.39 16.34
N GLN A 468 -10.08 -10.33 17.63
CA GLN A 468 -10.85 -9.56 18.62
C GLN A 468 -10.83 -8.05 18.32
N HIS A 469 -9.67 -7.52 17.95
CA HIS A 469 -9.49 -6.09 17.67
C HIS A 469 -10.31 -5.62 16.46
N TYR A 470 -10.14 -6.28 15.30
CA TYR A 470 -10.73 -5.81 14.04
C TYR A 470 -12.18 -6.23 13.84
N LEU A 471 -12.65 -7.35 14.41
CA LEU A 471 -14.09 -7.69 14.32
C LEU A 471 -14.97 -6.69 15.08
N ALA A 472 -14.53 -6.18 16.24
CA ALA A 472 -15.28 -5.17 17.01
C ALA A 472 -15.45 -3.82 16.26
N LEU A 473 -14.48 -3.49 15.39
CA LEU A 473 -14.50 -2.34 14.50
C LEU A 473 -15.33 -2.61 13.23
N LEU A 474 -14.94 -3.63 12.45
CA LEU A 474 -15.48 -3.89 11.10
C LEU A 474 -16.94 -4.37 11.09
N THR A 475 -17.48 -4.85 12.22
CA THR A 475 -18.89 -5.22 12.38
C THR A 475 -19.78 -4.13 13.00
N SER A 476 -19.23 -2.93 13.21
CA SER A 476 -19.97 -1.79 13.76
C SER A 476 -20.53 -0.89 12.66
N SER A 477 -21.86 -0.69 12.62
CA SER A 477 -22.49 0.33 11.77
C SER A 477 -21.93 1.73 12.08
N TYR A 478 -21.78 2.06 13.36
CA TYR A 478 -21.23 3.35 13.81
C TYR A 478 -19.80 3.59 13.28
N TRP A 479 -18.94 2.58 13.37
CA TRP A 479 -17.58 2.65 12.81
C TRP A 479 -17.61 2.91 11.29
N TRP A 480 -18.48 2.22 10.57
CA TRP A 480 -18.66 2.42 9.13
C TRP A 480 -19.19 3.82 8.78
N GLU A 481 -20.14 4.35 9.54
CA GLU A 481 -20.62 5.73 9.39
C GLU A 481 -19.49 6.74 9.54
N GLN A 482 -18.77 6.69 10.67
CA GLN A 482 -17.67 7.62 10.94
C GLN A 482 -16.53 7.46 9.93
N THR A 483 -16.18 6.24 9.55
CA THR A 483 -15.08 5.97 8.60
C THR A 483 -15.42 6.44 7.19
N ILE A 484 -16.64 6.20 6.70
CA ILE A 484 -17.06 6.66 5.37
C ILE A 484 -17.15 8.20 5.33
N ILE A 485 -17.64 8.86 6.38
CA ILE A 485 -17.65 10.33 6.47
C ILE A 485 -16.21 10.89 6.48
N LYS A 486 -15.34 10.40 7.36
CA LYS A 486 -13.95 10.88 7.49
C LYS A 486 -13.14 10.66 6.21
N LEU A 487 -13.33 9.53 5.52
CA LEU A 487 -12.71 9.31 4.21
C LEU A 487 -13.30 10.24 3.14
N ARG A 488 -14.63 10.41 3.07
CA ARG A 488 -15.28 11.31 2.10
C ARG A 488 -14.73 12.73 2.19
N ASN A 489 -14.52 13.24 3.40
CA ASN A 489 -13.94 14.56 3.67
C ASN A 489 -12.51 14.74 3.10
N ILE A 490 -11.71 13.68 2.95
CA ILE A 490 -10.39 13.74 2.30
C ILE A 490 -10.55 13.70 0.77
N PHE A 491 -11.42 12.83 0.24
CA PHE A 491 -11.62 12.70 -1.21
C PHE A 491 -12.28 13.94 -1.83
N GLU A 492 -13.16 14.65 -1.11
CA GLU A 492 -13.78 15.90 -1.57
C GLU A 492 -12.83 17.10 -1.65
N GLN A 493 -11.61 17.00 -1.11
CA GLN A 493 -10.57 18.03 -1.32
C GLN A 493 -10.01 18.03 -2.75
N ASP A 494 -10.27 16.98 -3.53
CA ASP A 494 -9.85 16.92 -4.92
C ASP A 494 -10.80 17.69 -5.85
N ALA A 495 -10.31 18.70 -6.56
CA ALA A 495 -11.10 19.47 -7.53
C ALA A 495 -11.68 18.63 -8.70
N ASP A 496 -11.16 17.42 -8.94
CA ASP A 496 -11.67 16.44 -9.88
C ASP A 496 -12.64 15.42 -9.24
N PHE A 497 -13.00 15.57 -7.95
CA PHE A 497 -13.90 14.65 -7.23
C PHE A 497 -15.22 14.43 -7.98
N LYS A 498 -15.65 13.16 -8.02
CA LYS A 498 -16.88 12.72 -8.69
C LYS A 498 -17.58 11.69 -7.81
N GLU A 499 -18.73 12.05 -7.23
CA GLU A 499 -19.57 11.20 -6.37
C GLU A 499 -19.78 9.78 -6.96
N ARG A 500 -20.04 9.67 -8.27
CA ARG A 500 -20.21 8.37 -8.96
C ARG A 500 -18.96 7.48 -8.92
N MET A 501 -17.77 8.05 -8.79
CA MET A 501 -16.50 7.33 -8.67
C MET A 501 -16.16 7.06 -7.21
N TRP A 502 -16.48 7.98 -6.29
CA TRP A 502 -16.41 7.77 -4.86
C TRP A 502 -17.24 6.55 -4.41
N LEU A 503 -18.53 6.50 -4.77
CA LEU A 503 -19.42 5.36 -4.44
C LEU A 503 -18.88 4.01 -4.94
N LYS A 504 -18.17 4.01 -6.08
CA LYS A 504 -17.49 2.80 -6.61
C LYS A 504 -16.28 2.39 -5.76
N GLN A 505 -15.47 3.35 -5.31
CA GLN A 505 -14.31 3.09 -4.45
C GLN A 505 -14.76 2.58 -3.09
N VAL A 506 -15.80 3.18 -2.52
CA VAL A 506 -16.50 2.68 -1.31
C VAL A 506 -17.00 1.26 -1.51
N ALA A 507 -17.61 0.95 -2.67
CA ALA A 507 -18.12 -0.40 -2.93
C ALA A 507 -17.04 -1.49 -3.05
N VAL A 508 -15.84 -1.14 -3.54
CA VAL A 508 -14.67 -2.03 -3.49
C VAL A 508 -14.16 -2.19 -2.05
N LEU A 509 -13.99 -1.08 -1.33
CA LEU A 509 -13.48 -1.06 0.05
C LEU A 509 -14.37 -1.87 1.00
N LYS A 510 -15.71 -1.72 0.90
CA LYS A 510 -16.67 -2.52 1.65
C LYS A 510 -16.62 -4.00 1.25
N GLY A 511 -16.53 -4.30 -0.05
CA GLY A 511 -16.37 -5.67 -0.56
C GLY A 511 -15.12 -6.38 -0.02
N GLN A 512 -14.00 -5.65 0.09
CA GLN A 512 -12.76 -6.13 0.70
C GLN A 512 -12.92 -6.34 2.20
N ALA A 513 -13.47 -5.36 2.93
CA ALA A 513 -13.68 -5.51 4.37
C ALA A 513 -14.64 -6.66 4.71
N PHE A 514 -15.61 -6.99 3.84
CA PHE A 514 -16.52 -8.11 4.03
C PHE A 514 -15.79 -9.45 3.92
N ASN A 515 -14.99 -9.63 2.87
CA ASN A 515 -14.11 -10.80 2.75
C ASN A 515 -13.18 -10.96 3.97
N LEU A 516 -12.70 -9.84 4.53
CA LEU A 516 -11.90 -9.85 5.75
C LEU A 516 -12.71 -10.28 6.99
N VAL A 517 -13.92 -9.75 7.20
CA VAL A 517 -14.80 -10.19 8.30
C VAL A 517 -15.12 -11.69 8.19
N GLU A 518 -15.49 -12.17 7.01
CA GLU A 518 -15.78 -13.60 6.79
C GLU A 518 -14.55 -14.52 6.97
N VAL A 519 -13.33 -13.98 6.88
CA VAL A 519 -12.09 -14.71 7.21
C VAL A 519 -11.76 -14.62 8.69
N LEU A 520 -11.80 -13.43 9.31
CA LEU A 520 -11.53 -13.26 10.75
C LEU A 520 -12.53 -14.02 11.63
N ARG A 521 -13.75 -14.32 11.15
CA ARG A 521 -14.67 -15.23 11.83
C ARG A 521 -14.12 -16.65 11.96
N ILE A 522 -13.35 -17.15 10.99
CA ILE A 522 -12.83 -18.52 10.95
C ILE A 522 -11.51 -18.60 11.73
N PRO A 523 -11.40 -19.34 12.86
CA PRO A 523 -10.20 -19.37 13.69
C PRO A 523 -8.92 -19.84 12.99
N GLN A 524 -9.05 -20.73 12.00
CA GLN A 524 -7.95 -21.36 11.28
C GLN A 524 -7.62 -20.73 9.91
N ALA A 525 -8.14 -19.54 9.61
CA ALA A 525 -7.92 -18.86 8.33
C ALA A 525 -6.96 -17.66 8.47
N GLY A 526 -6.10 -17.45 7.47
CA GLY A 526 -5.06 -16.44 7.46
C GLY A 526 -5.03 -15.56 6.20
N PRO A 527 -3.93 -14.82 5.99
CA PRO A 527 -3.74 -13.93 4.83
C PRO A 527 -3.81 -14.65 3.47
N LEU A 528 -3.44 -15.94 3.41
CA LEU A 528 -3.54 -16.73 2.19
C LEU A 528 -5.01 -17.06 1.83
N GLU A 529 -5.84 -17.39 2.82
CA GLU A 529 -7.27 -17.68 2.61
C GLU A 529 -8.01 -16.40 2.23
N LEU A 530 -7.65 -15.28 2.85
CA LEU A 530 -8.15 -13.94 2.53
C LEU A 530 -7.88 -13.53 1.08
N THR A 531 -6.69 -13.80 0.56
CA THR A 531 -6.33 -13.45 -0.82
C THR A 531 -6.88 -14.42 -1.87
N ARG A 532 -7.40 -15.58 -1.47
CA ARG A 532 -8.15 -16.52 -2.32
C ARG A 532 -9.67 -16.30 -2.35
N ARG A 533 -10.24 -15.41 -1.52
CA ARG A 533 -11.69 -15.09 -1.54
C ARG A 533 -12.12 -14.48 -2.88
N GLU A 534 -13.38 -14.74 -3.26
CA GLU A 534 -13.99 -14.12 -4.45
C GLU A 534 -14.14 -12.60 -4.27
N ARG A 535 -14.09 -11.85 -5.38
CA ARG A 535 -14.01 -10.39 -5.39
C ARG A 535 -15.39 -9.73 -5.34
N VAL A 536 -15.89 -9.52 -4.14
CA VAL A 536 -17.21 -8.90 -3.89
C VAL A 536 -17.18 -7.37 -4.08
N LEU A 537 -18.32 -6.78 -4.43
CA LEU A 537 -18.61 -5.35 -4.31
C LEU A 537 -19.87 -5.19 -3.44
N ILE A 538 -19.83 -4.29 -2.45
CA ILE A 538 -20.99 -4.00 -1.58
C ILE A 538 -21.47 -2.59 -1.84
N TRP A 539 -22.72 -2.46 -2.30
CA TRP A 539 -23.34 -1.19 -2.62
C TRP A 539 -24.33 -0.79 -1.54
N ASP A 540 -24.38 0.50 -1.24
CA ASP A 540 -25.45 1.09 -0.44
C ASP A 540 -26.68 1.33 -1.33
N ASP A 541 -27.88 1.15 -0.79
CA ASP A 541 -29.16 1.37 -1.49
C ASP A 541 -30.15 2.13 -0.60
N GLU A 542 -31.10 2.85 -1.21
CA GLU A 542 -32.05 3.74 -0.52
C GLU A 542 -33.19 2.94 0.14
N MET A 543 -33.04 2.52 1.40
CA MET A 543 -34.13 1.87 2.14
C MET A 543 -35.21 2.89 2.57
N HIS A 544 -36.40 2.80 1.97
CA HIS A 544 -37.58 3.55 2.42
C HIS A 544 -38.22 2.90 3.66
N VAL A 545 -37.76 3.30 4.86
CA VAL A 545 -38.35 2.89 6.14
C VAL A 545 -39.79 3.44 6.26
N PRO A 546 -40.83 2.59 6.40
CA PRO A 546 -42.20 3.06 6.63
C PRO A 546 -42.35 3.54 8.08
N THR A 547 -42.68 4.82 8.28
CA THR A 547 -42.76 5.45 9.62
C THR A 547 -43.81 4.85 10.56
N HIS A 548 -44.75 4.04 10.05
CA HIS A 548 -45.84 3.45 10.82
C HIS A 548 -46.19 2.00 10.43
N VAL A 549 -45.25 1.05 10.59
CA VAL A 549 -45.63 -0.36 10.84
C VAL A 549 -44.70 -0.99 11.87
N ASN A 550 -45.24 -1.46 12.99
CA ASN A 550 -44.49 -2.19 14.03
C ASN A 550 -44.26 -3.65 13.60
N ASN A 551 -43.42 -3.84 12.57
CA ASN A 551 -43.42 -5.04 11.74
C ASN A 551 -42.35 -6.07 12.15
N ARG A 552 -42.61 -6.81 13.23
CA ARG A 552 -41.76 -7.93 13.68
C ARG A 552 -41.41 -8.93 12.57
N ILE A 553 -42.28 -9.15 11.58
CA ILE A 553 -42.00 -10.07 10.47
C ILE A 553 -40.85 -9.54 9.61
N LEU A 554 -40.80 -8.22 9.41
CA LEU A 554 -39.75 -7.55 8.65
C LEU A 554 -38.44 -7.49 9.46
N SER A 555 -38.50 -7.26 10.78
CA SER A 555 -37.35 -7.42 11.68
C SER A 555 -36.75 -8.83 11.59
N ASN A 556 -37.56 -9.88 11.78
CA ASN A 556 -37.09 -11.26 11.75
C ASN A 556 -36.52 -11.65 10.38
N ALA A 557 -37.13 -11.21 9.27
CA ALA A 557 -36.65 -11.46 7.92
C ALA A 557 -35.36 -10.66 7.58
N LEU A 558 -35.12 -9.52 8.24
CA LEU A 558 -33.84 -8.82 8.22
C LEU A 558 -32.81 -9.44 9.16
N GLU A 559 -33.21 -10.20 10.18
CA GLU A 559 -32.26 -10.86 11.10
C GLU A 559 -31.72 -12.18 10.55
N SER A 560 -32.52 -12.96 9.81
CA SER A 560 -32.10 -14.24 9.20
C SER A 560 -31.09 -14.07 8.04
N SER A 561 -29.95 -14.77 8.11
CA SER A 561 -29.01 -14.87 6.99
C SER A 561 -29.51 -15.83 5.91
N ILE A 562 -29.15 -15.57 4.64
CA ILE A 562 -29.36 -16.52 3.54
C ILE A 562 -28.61 -17.85 3.73
N TYR A 563 -27.59 -17.88 4.61
CA TYR A 563 -26.83 -19.07 5.00
C TYR A 563 -27.34 -19.76 6.28
N ASP A 564 -28.22 -19.11 7.07
CA ASP A 564 -28.84 -19.73 8.25
C ASP A 564 -29.91 -20.74 7.83
N VAL A 565 -30.59 -20.48 6.71
CA VAL A 565 -31.60 -21.39 6.11
C VAL A 565 -31.00 -22.77 5.84
N THR A 566 -29.79 -22.83 5.26
CA THR A 566 -29.04 -24.08 5.05
C THR A 566 -28.50 -24.72 6.32
N SER A 567 -28.47 -24.00 7.44
CA SER A 567 -27.99 -24.51 8.73
C SER A 567 -29.13 -25.13 9.57
N ALA A 568 -30.37 -24.66 9.38
CA ALA A 568 -31.55 -25.14 10.08
C ALA A 568 -31.96 -26.58 9.69
N GLU A 569 -31.76 -26.97 8.42
CA GLU A 569 -32.12 -28.31 7.90
C GLU A 569 -31.20 -29.45 8.37
N HIS A 570 -30.22 -29.18 9.25
CA HIS A 570 -29.29 -30.18 9.79
C HIS A 570 -29.40 -30.39 11.32
N GLN A 571 -30.44 -29.86 11.98
CA GLN A 571 -30.69 -30.13 13.41
C GLN A 571 -32.02 -30.84 13.71
N SER A 572 -32.76 -31.30 12.70
CA SER A 572 -34.12 -31.84 12.86
C SER A 572 -34.36 -33.24 12.27
N ASN A 573 -33.36 -34.11 12.20
CA ASN A 573 -33.61 -35.56 12.10
C ASN A 573 -32.50 -36.43 12.70
N GLY A 574 -32.61 -36.73 14.00
CA GLY A 574 -31.77 -37.73 14.66
C GLY A 574 -32.22 -39.16 14.35
N LYS A 575 -31.79 -39.70 13.21
CA LYS A 575 -31.77 -41.15 12.97
C LYS A 575 -30.45 -41.55 12.31
N ASN A 576 -29.87 -42.63 12.84
CA ASN A 576 -28.60 -43.17 12.37
C ASN A 576 -28.77 -43.80 10.99
N ASP A 577 -27.84 -43.52 10.08
CA ASP A 577 -27.22 -44.55 9.25
C ASP A 577 -25.81 -44.07 8.84
N GLU A 578 -24.83 -44.97 8.92
CA GLU A 578 -23.50 -44.71 8.37
C GLU A 578 -23.52 -45.02 6.87
N THR A 579 -23.28 -44.03 6.00
CA THR A 579 -22.72 -44.31 4.67
C THR A 579 -22.13 -43.06 4.02
N THR A 580 -20.85 -43.15 3.62
CA THR A 580 -20.19 -42.13 2.80
C THR A 580 -20.82 -42.10 1.40
N PRO A 581 -21.25 -40.93 0.89
CA PRO A 581 -21.80 -40.83 -0.47
C PRO A 581 -20.70 -40.95 -1.53
N LEU A 582 -20.39 -42.19 -1.91
CA LEU A 582 -19.67 -42.49 -3.15
C LEU A 582 -20.51 -42.08 -4.37
N LEU A 583 -19.82 -41.70 -5.45
CA LEU A 583 -20.44 -41.26 -6.70
C LEU A 583 -21.24 -42.39 -7.36
N GLU A 584 -22.58 -42.29 -7.40
CA GLU A 584 -23.40 -43.20 -8.21
C GLU A 584 -23.25 -42.93 -9.73
N PRO A 585 -23.12 -43.97 -10.56
CA PRO A 585 -23.06 -43.84 -12.02
C PRO A 585 -24.45 -43.64 -12.65
N PRO A 586 -24.55 -43.07 -13.87
CA PRO A 586 -25.82 -42.77 -14.52
C PRO A 586 -26.64 -44.03 -14.84
N LYS A 587 -27.86 -44.09 -14.28
CA LYS A 587 -28.80 -45.20 -14.46
C LYS A 587 -29.35 -45.23 -15.89
N ARG A 588 -29.18 -46.38 -16.58
CA ARG A 588 -29.72 -46.64 -17.93
C ARG A 588 -31.25 -46.66 -17.90
N THR A 589 -31.88 -46.08 -18.92
CA THR A 589 -33.28 -46.40 -19.25
C THR A 589 -33.40 -47.85 -19.72
N LYS A 590 -34.49 -48.52 -19.34
CA LYS A 590 -34.89 -49.83 -19.89
C LYS A 590 -36.19 -49.68 -20.67
N SER A 591 -36.30 -50.45 -21.74
CA SER A 591 -37.49 -50.60 -22.57
C SER A 591 -38.54 -51.51 -21.91
N ASP A 592 -39.81 -51.22 -22.18
CA ASP A 592 -40.90 -52.17 -21.94
C ASP A 592 -40.92 -53.30 -22.99
N ALA A 593 -41.75 -54.31 -22.70
CA ALA A 593 -41.99 -55.48 -23.56
C ALA A 593 -42.68 -55.11 -24.90
N GLY A 594 -42.63 -55.93 -25.96
CA GLY A 594 -42.13 -57.30 -26.04
C GLY A 594 -43.22 -58.26 -26.52
N LYS A 595 -43.44 -58.29 -27.83
CA LYS A 595 -44.18 -59.29 -28.60
C LYS A 595 -43.71 -59.26 -30.05
#